data_AF-A0A3S1HXV8-F1
#
_entry.id   AF-A0A3S1HXV8-F1
#
_cell.length_a   1.000
_cell.length_b   1.000
_cell.length_c   1.000
_cell.angle_alpha   90.00
_cell.angle_beta   90.00
_cell.angle_gamma   90.00
#
_symmetry.space_group_name_H-M   'P 1'
#
loop_
_entity.id
_entity.type
_entity.pdbx_description
1 polymer ?
#
loop_
_entity_poly.entity_id
_entity_poly.type
_entity_poly.pdbx_seq_one_letter_code
_entity_poly.pdbx_strand_id
1 'polypeptide(L)'
;MIFVDTNVISETLRKAPDPAVLAWLVRNDAELALSTVAIAEIAFGIQKIRPDERADRLEQGLSHWRHRFADRIFGLTEEAALAYGEIMGT
;
A
#
# COMPACT_ATOMS: atom_id res chain seq x y z
N MET A 1 -1.26 -15.83 -1.95
CA MET A 1 -1.79 -14.45 -1.87
C MET A 1 -1.23 -13.79 -0.62
N ILE A 2 -0.53 -12.67 -0.78
CA ILE A 2 0.20 -11.97 0.28
C ILE A 2 -0.33 -10.53 0.32
N PHE A 3 -0.92 -10.12 1.45
CA PHE A 3 -1.31 -8.72 1.65
C PHE A 3 -0.09 -7.89 2.00
N VAL A 4 0.14 -6.83 1.22
CA VAL A 4 1.28 -5.94 1.41
C VAL A 4 0.87 -4.78 2.32
N ASP A 5 1.64 -4.60 3.39
CA ASP A 5 1.45 -3.49 4.32
C ASP A 5 1.97 -2.16 3.74
N THR A 6 1.49 -1.05 4.29
CA THR A 6 1.81 0.30 3.86
C THR A 6 3.30 0.59 3.90
N ASN A 7 4.03 0.07 4.89
CA ASN A 7 5.47 0.29 5.01
C ASN A 7 6.25 -0.25 3.79
N VAL A 8 5.92 -1.45 3.32
CA VAL A 8 6.57 -2.10 2.16
C VAL A 8 6.26 -1.34 0.88
N ILE A 9 5.01 -0.91 0.69
CA ILE A 9 4.65 -0.09 -0.48
C ILE A 9 5.34 1.27 -0.41
N SER A 10 5.37 1.90 0.76
CA SER A 10 5.98 3.22 0.95
C SER A 10 7.49 3.20 0.71
N GLU A 11 8.16 2.06 0.93
CA GLU A 11 9.58 1.89 0.63
C GLU A 11 9.86 2.13 -0.85
N THR A 12 9.00 1.64 -1.75
CA THR A 12 9.13 1.85 -3.21
C THR A 12 9.01 3.31 -3.64
N LEU A 13 8.48 4.17 -2.77
CA LEU A 13 8.27 5.60 -3.03
C LEU A 13 9.41 6.47 -2.48
N ARG A 14 10.40 5.87 -1.79
CA ARG A 14 11.57 6.57 -1.24
C ARG A 14 12.58 6.91 -2.33
N LYS A 15 13.40 7.94 -2.08
CA LYS A 15 14.50 8.32 -3.01
C LYS A 15 15.57 7.22 -3.12
N ALA A 16 15.83 6.52 -2.02
CA ALA A 16 16.76 5.40 -1.94
C ALA A 16 16.03 4.26 -1.21
N PRO A 17 15.33 3.37 -1.96
CA PRO A 17 14.64 2.22 -1.39
C PRO A 17 15.61 1.11 -1.01
N ASP A 18 15.25 0.29 -0.02
CA ASP A 18 15.97 -0.94 0.29
C ASP A 18 15.91 -1.94 -0.89
N PRO A 19 17.06 -2.35 -1.46
CA PRO A 19 17.10 -3.30 -2.57
C PRO A 19 16.48 -4.67 -2.26
N ALA A 20 16.56 -5.12 -1.01
CA ALA A 20 15.99 -6.40 -0.59
C ALA A 20 14.45 -6.36 -0.65
N VAL A 21 13.86 -5.22 -0.26
CA VAL A 21 12.41 -5.01 -0.34
C VAL A 21 11.96 -5.01 -1.80
N LEU A 22 12.69 -4.30 -2.68
CA LEU A 22 12.38 -4.29 -4.12
C LEU A 22 12.50 -5.70 -4.73
N ALA A 23 13.57 -6.43 -4.42
CA ALA A 23 13.77 -7.79 -4.92
C ALA A 23 12.68 -8.75 -4.43
N TRP A 24 12.21 -8.59 -3.19
CA TRP A 24 11.10 -9.37 -2.65
C TRP A 24 9.78 -9.04 -3.36
N LEU A 25 9.50 -7.76 -3.61
CA LEU A 25 8.29 -7.35 -4.33
C LEU A 25 8.25 -7.93 -5.74
N VAL A 26 9.36 -7.84 -6.48
CA VAL A 26 9.47 -8.42 -7.83
C VAL A 26 9.28 -9.93 -7.82
N ARG A 27 9.89 -10.62 -6.84
CA ARG A 27 9.80 -12.09 -6.74
C ARG A 27 8.38 -12.58 -6.46
N ASN A 28 7.62 -11.85 -5.65
CA ASN A 28 6.30 -12.27 -5.19
C ASN A 28 5.16 -11.62 -5.98
N ASP A 29 5.46 -10.81 -7.00
CA ASP A 29 4.52 -9.89 -7.64
C ASP A 29 3.17 -10.51 -8.03
N ALA A 30 3.17 -11.75 -8.54
CA ALA A 30 1.97 -12.47 -8.95
C ALA A 30 1.02 -12.81 -7.78
N GLU A 31 1.55 -12.91 -6.56
CA GLU A 31 0.79 -13.27 -5.36
C GLU A 31 0.44 -12.07 -4.48
N LEU A 32 0.96 -10.88 -4.77
CA LEU A 32 0.72 -9.70 -3.95
C LEU A 32 -0.71 -9.15 -4.13
N ALA A 33 -1.27 -8.65 -3.04
CA ALA A 33 -2.57 -7.98 -2.96
C ALA A 33 -2.47 -6.70 -2.12
N LEU A 34 -3.33 -5.73 -2.42
CA LEU A 34 -3.43 -4.46 -1.70
C LEU A 34 -4.76 -4.35 -0.97
N SER A 35 -4.71 -3.88 0.28
CA SER A 35 -5.90 -3.44 1.00
C SER A 35 -6.22 -1.97 0.70
N THR A 36 -7.51 -1.62 0.62
CA THR A 36 -7.92 -0.21 0.56
C THR A 36 -7.47 0.59 1.78
N VAL A 37 -7.21 -0.07 2.93
CA VAL A 37 -6.65 0.58 4.13
C VAL A 37 -5.25 1.10 3.85
N ALA A 38 -4.37 0.27 3.26
CA ALA A 38 -3.02 0.69 2.92
C ALA A 38 -3.01 1.83 1.89
N ILE A 39 -3.92 1.78 0.92
CA ILE A 39 -4.12 2.87 -0.05
C ILE A 39 -4.51 4.17 0.67
N ALA A 40 -5.43 4.09 1.64
CA ALA A 40 -5.89 5.25 2.40
C ALA A 40 -4.75 5.87 3.23
N GLU A 41 -3.90 5.07 3.86
CA GLU A 41 -2.75 5.55 4.63
C GLU A 41 -1.72 6.27 3.76
N ILE A 42 -1.40 5.72 2.58
CA ILE A 42 -0.47 6.37 1.63
C ILE A 42 -1.08 7.68 1.11
N ALA A 43 -2.35 7.67 0.72
CA ALA A 43 -3.06 8.86 0.24
C ALA A 43 -3.07 9.97 1.31
N PHE A 44 -3.36 9.61 2.57
CA PHE A 44 -3.28 10.53 3.70
C PHE A 44 -1.86 11.11 3.87
N GLY A 45 -0.84 10.26 3.81
CA GLY A 45 0.56 10.69 3.89
C GLY A 45 0.95 11.69 2.79
N ILE A 46 0.45 11.50 1.56
CA ILE A 46 0.66 12.42 0.43
C ILE A 46 -0.01 13.77 0.71
N GLN A 47 -1.28 13.76 1.14
CA GLN A 47 -2.02 15.01 1.42
C GLN A 47 -1.37 15.82 2.55
N LYS A 48 -0.82 15.14 3.57
CA LYS A 48 -0.17 15.79 4.71
C LYS A 48 1.08 16.59 4.35
N ILE A 49 1.77 16.26 3.25
CA ILE A 49 2.99 16.96 2.84
C ILE A 49 2.77 18.04 1.78
N ARG A 50 1.55 18.19 1.23
CA ARG A 50 1.26 19.25 0.27
C ARG A 50 1.49 20.63 0.92
N PRO A 51 2.08 21.61 0.19
CA PRO A 51 2.34 21.63 -1.25
C PRO A 51 3.76 21.19 -1.68
N ASP A 52 4.47 20.37 -0.90
CA ASP A 52 5.81 19.87 -1.29
C ASP A 52 5.77 19.18 -2.68
N GLU A 53 6.69 19.52 -3.58
CA GLU A 53 6.81 18.93 -4.92
C GLU A 53 6.92 17.39 -4.88
N ARG A 54 7.42 16.85 -3.75
CA ARG A 54 7.46 15.41 -3.51
C ARG A 54 6.07 14.78 -3.52
N ALA A 55 5.01 15.51 -3.14
CA ALA A 55 3.65 15.00 -3.11
C ALA A 55 3.19 14.48 -4.47
N ASP A 56 3.45 15.23 -5.55
CA ASP A 56 3.02 14.85 -6.90
C ASP A 56 3.74 13.59 -7.39
N ARG A 57 5.03 13.45 -7.07
CA ARG A 57 5.80 12.23 -7.37
C ARG A 57 5.25 11.02 -6.62
N LEU A 58 4.89 11.18 -5.34
CA LEU A 58 4.31 10.09 -4.54
C LEU A 58 2.91 9.71 -5.06
N GLU A 59 2.12 10.68 -5.49
CA GLU A 59 0.79 10.46 -6.07
C GLU A 59 0.87 9.67 -7.39
N GLN A 60 1.84 9.98 -8.25
CA GLN A 60 2.12 9.18 -9.44
C GLN A 60 2.52 7.74 -9.09
N GLY A 61 3.37 7.56 -8.08
CA GLY A 61 3.75 6.24 -7.58
C GLY A 61 2.55 5.44 -7.08
N LEU A 62 1.67 6.05 -6.27
CA LEU A 62 0.44 5.42 -5.81
C LEU A 62 -0.50 5.05 -6.97
N SER A 63 -0.61 5.91 -7.99
CA SER A 63 -1.38 5.61 -9.19
C SER A 63 -0.86 4.39 -9.94
N HIS A 64 0.46 4.25 -10.08
CA HIS A 64 1.09 3.08 -10.70
C HIS A 64 0.77 1.79 -9.93
N TRP A 65 0.88 1.82 -8.60
CA TRP A 65 0.49 0.68 -7.75
C TRP A 65 -0.99 0.31 -7.93
N ARG A 66 -1.88 1.30 -7.89
CA ARG A 66 -3.33 1.05 -8.08
C ARG A 66 -3.64 0.43 -9.44
N HIS A 67 -2.94 0.85 -10.49
CA HIS A 67 -3.10 0.27 -11.81
C HIS A 67 -2.53 -1.16 -11.89
N ARG A 68 -1.32 -1.38 -11.38
CA ARG A 68 -0.65 -2.69 -11.38
C ARG A 68 -1.43 -3.77 -10.61
N PHE A 69 -2.13 -3.36 -9.56
CA PHE A 69 -2.89 -4.24 -8.67
C PHE A 69 -4.40 -4.16 -8.87
N ALA A 70 -4.89 -3.60 -9.98
CA ALA A 70 -6.32 -3.33 -10.18
C ALA A 70 -7.24 -4.54 -9.84
N ASP A 71 -6.87 -5.74 -10.26
CA ASP A 71 -7.64 -6.97 -10.03
C ASP A 71 -7.39 -7.63 -8.66
N ARG A 72 -6.53 -7.03 -7.83
CA ARG A 72 -6.04 -7.55 -6.54
C ARG A 72 -6.06 -6.48 -5.43
N ILE A 73 -6.95 -5.52 -5.57
CA ILE A 73 -7.29 -4.56 -4.51
C ILE A 73 -8.53 -5.07 -3.78
N PHE A 74 -8.44 -5.20 -2.46
CA PHE A 74 -9.51 -5.69 -1.62
C PHE A 74 -9.97 -4.59 -0.66
N GLY A 75 -11.29 -4.36 -0.64
CA GLY A 75 -11.92 -3.43 0.28
C GLY A 75 -11.90 -3.94 1.72
N LEU A 76 -11.91 -3.02 2.69
CA LEU A 76 -12.31 -3.35 4.06
C LEU A 76 -13.82 -3.58 4.06
N THR A 77 -14.24 -4.84 4.09
CA THR A 77 -15.65 -5.24 4.10
C THR A 77 -16.21 -5.27 5.53
N GLU A 78 -17.53 -5.47 5.66
CA GLU A 78 -18.18 -5.68 6.95
C GLU A 78 -17.61 -6.91 7.67
N GLU A 79 -17.39 -8.01 6.96
CA GLU A 79 -16.81 -9.23 7.52
C GLU A 79 -15.38 -8.99 8.03
N ALA A 80 -14.57 -8.25 7.28
CA ALA A 80 -13.23 -7.87 7.69
C ALA A 80 -13.25 -6.94 8.93
N ALA A 81 -14.23 -6.04 9.03
CA ALA A 81 -14.41 -5.16 10.18
C ALA A 81 -14.83 -5.94 11.45
N LEU A 82 -15.69 -6.94 11.32
CA LEU A 82 -16.06 -7.82 12.45
C LEU A 82 -14.86 -8.66 12.91
N ALA A 83 -14.12 -9.28 11.98
CA ALA A 83 -12.92 -10.05 12.30
C ALA A 83 -11.85 -9.19 12.99
N TYR A 84 -11.69 -7.92 12.57
CA TYR A 84 -10.82 -6.96 13.26
C TYR A 84 -11.23 -6.78 14.73
N GLY A 85 -12.52 -6.65 15.02
CA GLY A 85 -13.02 -6.53 16.39
C GLY A 85 -12.69 -7.74 17.26
N GLU A 86 -12.80 -8.95 16.71
CA GLU A 86 -12.42 -10.20 17.41
C GLU A 86 -10.92 -10.27 17.70
N ILE A 87 -10.08 -9.90 16.72
CA ILE A 87 -8.62 -9.92 16.85
C ILE A 87 -8.13 -8.90 17.88
N MET A 88 -8.73 -7.71 17.92
CA MET A 88 -8.30 -6.63 18.82
C MET A 88 -8.88 -6.74 20.23
N GLY A 89 -9.94 -7.54 20.42
CA GLY A 89 -10.61 -7.73 21.70
C GLY A 89 -9.90 -8.68 22.66
N THR A 90 -8.87 -9.38 22.20
CA THR A 90 -8.00 -10.26 23.01
C THR A 90 -6.75 -9.54 23.47
#